data_AF-A0A9P7GQ50-F1
#
_entry.id   AF-A0A9P7GQ50-F1
#
_cell.length_a   1.000
_cell.length_b   1.000
_cell.length_c   1.000
_cell.angle_alpha   90.00
_cell.angle_beta   90.00
_cell.angle_gamma   90.00
#
_symmetry.space_group_name_H-M   'P 1'
#
loop_
_entity.id
_entity.type
_entity.pdbx_description
1 polymer ?
#
loop_
_entity_poly.entity_id
_entity_poly.type
_entity_poly.pdbx_seq_one_letter_code
_entity_poly.pdbx_strand_id
1 'polypeptide(L)'
;MHLIARTDSESGKLIASNVDVADHEFILGTTTGGTDSLAQVLSDAEARGASGTEVDRLEKEWTASHKMVTFNQAFKDAVDKSGIANKEEAYKSYLAAVDGKSNNEARAIAADILGENVFWDCDLPRTREGYYHYTGGIEAAIKRTMAYAPYADLVWLETKAPDLEQARYFARKIREKYPGKWFVYNLSPSFNWSQHGFSDADLKNFVWELAKEGFVLQLISLAGLHSNAVVTAELAARYKTEGMLAYVELIQRKEKEIGCDVLTHQKWSGANYIDRILSTVSSGSSSTSAIGKDSTEHTF
;
A
#
# COMPACT_ATOMS: atom_id res chain seq x y z
N MET A 1 -10.89 20.11 7.87
CA MET A 1 -10.60 19.07 6.85
C MET A 1 -9.23 18.53 7.18
N HIS A 2 -9.09 17.22 7.37
CA HIS A 2 -7.77 16.60 7.60
C HIS A 2 -7.15 16.16 6.27
N LEU A 3 -5.84 16.35 6.11
CA LEU A 3 -5.08 15.86 4.97
C LEU A 3 -4.31 14.58 5.34
N ILE A 4 -4.44 13.55 4.52
CA ILE A 4 -3.74 12.27 4.66
C ILE A 4 -2.76 12.12 3.50
N ALA A 5 -1.47 12.00 3.79
CA ALA A 5 -0.45 11.68 2.79
C ALA A 5 -0.14 10.18 2.81
N ARG A 6 -0.43 9.49 1.71
CA ARG A 6 -0.08 8.08 1.50
C ARG A 6 1.24 7.95 0.76
N THR A 7 2.06 6.99 1.16
CA THR A 7 3.23 6.55 0.39
C THR A 7 3.16 5.06 0.07
N ASP A 8 3.45 4.74 -1.19
CA ASP A 8 3.56 3.37 -1.70
C ASP A 8 5.04 2.95 -1.86
N SER A 9 5.98 3.78 -1.40
CA SER A 9 7.42 3.57 -1.58
C SER A 9 7.96 2.31 -0.88
N GLU A 10 7.26 1.74 0.10
CA GLU A 10 7.66 0.45 0.69
C GLU A 10 7.70 -0.65 -0.39
N SER A 11 6.71 -0.62 -1.27
CA SER A 11 6.52 -1.63 -2.30
C SER A 11 6.98 -1.21 -3.70
N GLY A 12 7.10 0.10 -3.93
CA GLY A 12 7.42 0.71 -5.21
C GLY A 12 8.66 0.11 -5.88
N LYS A 13 8.54 -0.16 -7.18
CA LYS A 13 9.61 -0.72 -8.02
C LYS A 13 10.08 0.20 -9.14
N LEU A 14 9.32 1.24 -9.40
CA LEU A 14 9.58 2.21 -10.45
C LEU A 14 9.31 3.61 -9.92
N ILE A 15 10.02 4.58 -10.47
CA ILE A 15 9.78 6.01 -10.25
C ILE A 15 9.78 6.75 -11.59
N ALA A 16 8.90 7.73 -11.73
CA ALA A 16 8.69 8.41 -13.00
C ALA A 16 9.88 9.26 -13.45
N SER A 17 10.63 9.82 -12.51
CA SER A 17 11.74 10.73 -12.78
C SER A 17 12.79 10.63 -11.69
N ASN A 18 14.03 10.89 -12.05
CA ASN A 18 15.17 11.02 -11.15
C ASN A 18 15.51 12.49 -10.84
N VAL A 19 14.58 13.43 -11.00
CA VAL A 19 14.86 14.87 -10.80
C VAL A 19 15.00 15.26 -9.33
N ASP A 20 14.34 14.53 -8.42
CA ASP A 20 14.37 14.82 -6.99
C ASP A 20 15.56 14.14 -6.31
N VAL A 21 16.42 14.94 -5.70
CA VAL A 21 17.61 14.50 -4.96
C VAL A 21 17.25 13.54 -3.83
N ALA A 22 16.07 13.68 -3.22
CA ALA A 22 15.64 12.82 -2.12
C ALA A 22 15.46 11.36 -2.55
N ASP A 23 15.19 11.10 -3.83
CA ASP A 23 14.94 9.76 -4.38
C ASP A 23 16.22 9.06 -4.87
N HIS A 24 17.30 9.83 -5.13
CA HIS A 24 18.51 9.34 -5.82
C HIS A 24 19.14 8.09 -5.19
N GLU A 25 19.19 8.01 -3.85
CA GLU A 25 19.83 6.89 -3.16
C GLU A 25 19.08 5.56 -3.34
N PHE A 26 17.81 5.62 -3.75
CA PHE A 26 16.93 4.47 -3.96
C PHE A 26 16.73 4.12 -5.44
N ILE A 27 17.24 4.96 -6.35
CA ILE A 27 17.22 4.68 -7.78
C ILE A 27 18.20 3.56 -8.07
N LEU A 28 17.74 2.58 -8.84
CA LEU A 28 18.53 1.48 -9.33
C LEU A 28 19.09 1.81 -10.71
N GLY A 29 20.36 1.52 -10.87
CA GLY A 29 21.07 1.53 -12.14
C GLY A 29 21.85 0.24 -12.30
N THR A 30 22.49 0.09 -13.45
CA THR A 30 23.32 -1.07 -13.74
C THR A 30 24.81 -0.73 -13.69
N THR A 31 25.60 -1.68 -13.19
CA THR A 31 27.08 -1.67 -13.30
C THR A 31 27.59 -2.46 -14.50
N THR A 32 26.69 -3.01 -15.33
CA THR A 32 27.04 -3.71 -16.57
C THR A 32 27.06 -2.69 -17.70
N GLY A 33 28.25 -2.40 -18.24
CA GLY A 33 28.46 -1.43 -19.33
C GLY A 33 28.72 -2.08 -20.69
N GLY A 34 28.75 -1.26 -21.75
CA GLY A 34 29.04 -1.71 -23.11
C GLY A 34 27.89 -2.47 -23.78
N THR A 35 26.66 -2.28 -23.29
CA THR A 35 25.44 -2.91 -23.80
C THR A 35 24.44 -1.86 -24.27
N ASP A 36 23.52 -2.26 -25.14
CA ASP A 36 22.36 -1.43 -25.49
C ASP A 36 21.40 -1.30 -24.30
N SER A 37 20.74 -0.15 -24.20
CA SER A 37 19.72 0.09 -23.16
C SER A 37 18.56 -0.88 -23.31
N LEU A 38 17.88 -1.17 -22.20
CA LEU A 38 16.69 -2.02 -22.22
C LEU A 38 15.66 -1.50 -23.23
N ALA A 39 15.37 -0.20 -23.19
CA ALA A 39 14.44 0.43 -24.11
C ALA A 39 14.84 0.26 -25.59
N GLN A 40 16.14 0.36 -25.92
CA GLN A 40 16.63 0.13 -27.28
C GLN A 40 16.42 -1.32 -27.71
N VAL A 41 16.80 -2.29 -26.87
CA VAL A 41 16.65 -3.72 -27.15
C VAL A 41 15.18 -4.09 -27.41
N LEU A 42 14.25 -3.56 -26.61
CA LEU A 42 12.82 -3.82 -26.79
C LEU A 42 12.27 -3.10 -28.04
N SER A 43 12.68 -1.85 -28.29
CA SER A 43 12.27 -1.08 -29.47
C SER A 43 12.72 -1.76 -30.77
N ASP A 44 13.95 -2.27 -30.83
CA ASP A 44 14.47 -2.98 -32.00
C ASP A 44 13.75 -4.31 -32.22
N ALA A 45 13.39 -5.00 -31.14
CA ALA A 45 12.58 -6.21 -31.21
C ALA A 45 11.18 -5.94 -31.79
N GLU A 46 10.53 -4.86 -31.37
CA GLU A 46 9.23 -4.47 -31.91
C GLU A 46 9.33 -4.03 -33.37
N ALA A 47 10.36 -3.27 -33.74
CA ALA A 47 10.58 -2.81 -35.11
C ALA A 47 10.76 -3.97 -36.11
N ARG A 48 11.33 -5.10 -35.69
CA ARG A 48 11.43 -6.33 -36.49
C ARG A 48 10.19 -7.23 -36.44
N GLY A 49 9.13 -6.82 -35.74
CA GLY A 49 7.87 -7.56 -35.63
C GLY A 49 7.91 -8.71 -34.62
N ALA A 50 8.72 -8.63 -33.56
CA ALA A 50 8.74 -9.63 -32.50
C ALA A 50 7.37 -9.78 -31.82
N SER A 51 7.06 -11.00 -31.38
CA SER A 51 5.84 -11.27 -30.61
C SER A 51 5.95 -10.73 -29.18
N GLY A 52 4.82 -10.50 -28.50
CA GLY A 52 4.83 -10.08 -27.09
C GLY A 52 5.60 -11.06 -26.18
N THR A 53 5.46 -12.37 -26.40
CA THR A 53 6.22 -13.39 -25.65
C THR A 53 7.73 -13.28 -25.85
N GLU A 54 8.16 -12.87 -27.04
CA GLU A 54 9.58 -12.67 -27.34
C GLU A 54 10.11 -11.39 -26.67
N VAL A 55 9.34 -10.30 -26.71
CA VAL A 55 9.65 -9.05 -26.00
C VAL A 55 9.78 -9.30 -24.49
N ASP A 56 8.83 -10.02 -23.88
CA ASP A 56 8.87 -10.39 -22.46
C ASP A 56 10.12 -11.22 -22.11
N ARG A 57 10.53 -12.12 -23.00
CA ARG A 57 11.73 -12.94 -22.82
C ARG A 57 12.99 -12.07 -22.86
N LEU A 58 13.08 -11.16 -23.83
CA LEU A 58 14.22 -10.25 -23.97
C LEU A 58 14.35 -9.32 -22.76
N GLU A 59 13.24 -8.76 -22.26
CA GLU A 59 13.24 -7.94 -21.06
C GLU A 59 13.75 -8.72 -19.84
N LYS A 60 13.29 -9.96 -19.66
CA LYS A 60 13.75 -10.84 -18.57
C LYS A 60 15.23 -11.18 -18.69
N GLU A 61 15.71 -11.52 -19.88
CA GLU A 61 17.12 -11.85 -20.12
C GLU A 61 18.03 -10.63 -19.91
N TRP A 62 17.61 -9.46 -20.39
CA TRP A 62 18.33 -8.22 -20.17
C TRP A 62 18.40 -7.92 -18.67
N THR A 63 17.27 -7.93 -17.96
CA THR A 63 17.22 -7.65 -16.51
C THR A 63 18.01 -8.66 -15.69
N ALA A 64 18.03 -9.94 -16.09
CA ALA A 64 18.80 -10.97 -15.40
C ALA A 64 20.33 -10.86 -15.62
N SER A 65 20.74 -10.35 -16.79
CA SER A 65 22.16 -10.18 -17.14
C SER A 65 22.76 -8.85 -16.65
N HIS A 66 21.91 -7.88 -16.30
CA HIS A 66 22.33 -6.57 -15.82
C HIS A 66 22.16 -6.48 -14.30
N LYS A 67 23.28 -6.42 -13.56
CA LYS A 67 23.22 -6.28 -12.10
C LYS A 67 22.61 -4.92 -11.75
N MET A 68 21.41 -4.95 -11.15
CA MET A 68 20.68 -3.76 -10.72
C MET A 68 20.99 -3.42 -9.27
N VAL A 69 21.57 -2.24 -9.05
CA VAL A 69 21.99 -1.76 -7.73
C VAL A 69 21.81 -0.26 -7.58
N THR A 70 21.73 0.24 -6.35
CA THR A 70 21.85 1.69 -6.10
C THR A 70 23.29 2.15 -6.33
N PHE A 71 23.50 3.44 -6.51
CA PHE A 71 24.87 3.97 -6.63
C PHE A 71 25.72 3.68 -5.39
N ASN A 72 25.11 3.74 -4.19
CA ASN A 72 25.79 3.41 -2.93
C ASN A 72 26.25 1.94 -2.89
N GLN A 73 25.43 1.00 -3.39
CA GLN A 73 25.85 -0.40 -3.50
C GLN A 73 26.94 -0.58 -4.56
N ALA A 74 26.88 0.13 -5.68
CA ALA A 74 27.90 0.09 -6.73
C ALA A 74 29.26 0.59 -6.19
N PHE A 75 29.24 1.68 -5.41
CA PHE A 75 30.42 2.16 -4.69
C PHE A 75 30.95 1.11 -3.71
N LYS A 76 30.08 0.47 -2.92
CA LYS A 76 30.48 -0.63 -2.02
C LYS A 76 31.19 -1.75 -2.78
N ASP A 77 30.63 -2.20 -3.89
CA ASP A 77 31.24 -3.26 -4.71
C ASP A 77 32.62 -2.83 -5.25
N ALA A 78 32.79 -1.55 -5.59
CA ALA A 78 34.07 -0.99 -6.04
C ALA A 78 35.10 -0.94 -4.89
N VAL A 79 34.71 -0.49 -3.70
CA VAL A 79 35.55 -0.52 -2.49
C VAL A 79 35.98 -1.95 -2.18
N ASP A 80 35.06 -2.91 -2.28
CA ASP A 80 35.33 -4.33 -2.03
C ASP A 80 36.36 -4.92 -3.01
N LYS A 81 36.46 -4.39 -4.24
CA LYS A 81 37.46 -4.76 -5.25
C LYS A 81 38.75 -3.93 -5.21
N SER A 82 38.74 -2.79 -4.52
CA SER A 82 39.88 -1.88 -4.41
C SER A 82 40.98 -2.41 -3.48
N GLY A 83 42.13 -1.73 -3.51
CA GLY A 83 43.25 -1.90 -2.57
C GLY A 83 43.08 -1.18 -1.23
N ILE A 84 41.92 -0.58 -0.93
CA ILE A 84 41.66 0.10 0.35
C ILE A 84 41.79 -0.90 1.50
N ALA A 85 42.57 -0.55 2.52
CA ALA A 85 42.85 -1.43 3.66
C ALA A 85 41.62 -1.60 4.58
N ASN A 86 40.99 -0.50 5.01
CA ASN A 86 39.81 -0.54 5.88
C ASN A 86 38.52 -0.22 5.09
N LYS A 87 38.01 -1.25 4.41
CA LYS A 87 36.86 -1.16 3.49
C LYS A 87 35.56 -0.82 4.20
N GLU A 88 35.35 -1.35 5.40
CA GLU A 88 34.13 -1.10 6.18
C GLU A 88 34.06 0.36 6.64
N GLU A 89 35.15 0.89 7.17
CA GLU A 89 35.20 2.30 7.58
C GLU A 89 35.09 3.24 6.38
N ALA A 90 35.72 2.91 5.25
CA ALA A 90 35.58 3.69 4.02
C ALA A 90 34.13 3.74 3.53
N TYR A 91 33.42 2.62 3.54
CA TYR A 91 32.00 2.59 3.15
C TYR A 91 31.11 3.35 4.13
N LYS A 92 31.33 3.20 5.44
CA LYS A 92 30.59 3.92 6.47
C LYS A 92 30.80 5.43 6.38
N SER A 93 32.04 5.87 6.23
CA SER A 93 32.40 7.27 6.05
C SER A 93 31.80 7.85 4.77
N TYR A 94 31.80 7.08 3.67
CA TYR A 94 31.11 7.45 2.44
C TYR A 94 29.61 7.66 2.66
N LEU A 95 28.90 6.70 3.26
CA LEU A 95 27.45 6.82 3.50
C LEU A 95 27.10 8.06 4.32
N ALA A 96 27.88 8.35 5.37
CA ALA A 96 27.70 9.58 6.15
C ALA A 96 27.97 10.85 5.32
N ALA A 97 28.92 10.81 4.39
CA ALA A 97 29.26 11.95 3.55
C ALA A 97 28.27 12.20 2.40
N VAL A 98 27.53 11.18 1.96
CA VAL A 98 26.55 11.30 0.85
C VAL A 98 25.09 11.39 1.30
N ASP A 99 24.82 11.30 2.61
CA ASP A 99 23.45 11.44 3.12
C ASP A 99 22.82 12.77 2.67
N GLY A 100 21.63 12.67 2.07
CA GLY A 100 20.89 13.80 1.50
C GLY A 100 21.50 14.46 0.26
N LYS A 101 22.59 13.92 -0.33
CA LYS A 101 23.25 14.51 -1.50
C LYS A 101 22.74 13.94 -2.82
N SER A 102 22.98 14.69 -3.90
CA SER A 102 22.67 14.25 -5.25
C SER A 102 23.59 13.11 -5.73
N ASN A 103 23.15 12.34 -6.73
CA ASN A 103 24.01 11.33 -7.36
C ASN A 103 25.27 11.94 -7.97
N ASN A 104 25.24 13.18 -8.43
CA ASN A 104 26.43 13.87 -8.95
C ASN A 104 27.47 14.11 -7.86
N GLU A 105 27.04 14.57 -6.69
CA GLU A 105 27.92 14.76 -5.53
C GLU A 105 28.41 13.41 -4.98
N ALA A 106 27.54 12.40 -4.89
CA ALA A 106 27.91 11.07 -4.46
C ALA A 106 28.98 10.45 -5.37
N ARG A 107 28.86 10.63 -6.70
CA ARG A 107 29.87 10.21 -7.68
C ARG A 107 31.20 10.92 -7.49
N ALA A 108 31.19 12.23 -7.23
CA ALA A 108 32.42 12.98 -6.98
C ALA A 108 33.14 12.48 -5.71
N ILE A 109 32.39 12.30 -4.62
CA ILE A 109 32.94 11.77 -3.35
C ILE A 109 33.47 10.34 -3.54
N ALA A 110 32.73 9.50 -4.28
CA ALA A 110 33.18 8.15 -4.60
C ALA A 110 34.50 8.15 -5.38
N ALA A 111 34.63 9.02 -6.39
CA ALA A 111 35.84 9.16 -7.19
C ALA A 111 37.03 9.66 -6.36
N ASP A 112 36.81 10.60 -5.43
CA ASP A 112 37.85 11.08 -4.52
C ASP A 112 38.37 9.97 -3.60
N ILE A 113 37.49 9.06 -3.15
CA ILE A 113 37.86 7.95 -2.26
C ILE A 113 38.59 6.83 -3.03
N LEU A 114 38.10 6.48 -4.22
CA LEU A 114 38.62 5.34 -4.99
C LEU A 114 39.78 5.71 -5.93
N GLY A 115 39.93 7.00 -6.26
CA GLY A 115 40.86 7.48 -7.28
C GLY A 115 40.40 7.25 -8.72
N GLU A 116 39.21 6.66 -8.92
CA GLU A 116 38.61 6.39 -10.23
C GLU A 116 37.08 6.46 -10.18
N ASN A 117 36.46 6.65 -11.34
CA ASN A 117 35.00 6.71 -11.45
C ASN A 117 34.38 5.32 -11.37
N VAL A 118 33.35 5.17 -10.52
CA VAL A 118 32.51 3.97 -10.49
C VAL A 118 31.53 4.01 -11.66
N PHE A 119 31.63 3.04 -12.57
CA PHE A 119 30.64 2.87 -13.63
C PHE A 119 29.30 2.44 -13.02
N TRP A 120 28.27 3.26 -13.26
CA TRP A 120 26.89 3.01 -12.86
C TRP A 120 25.98 3.91 -13.70
N ASP A 121 24.92 3.33 -14.27
CA ASP A 121 24.00 4.04 -15.17
C ASP A 121 22.53 3.69 -14.84
N CYS A 122 21.74 4.71 -14.49
CA CYS A 122 20.31 4.57 -14.20
C CYS A 122 19.41 4.72 -15.42
N ASP A 123 19.92 5.20 -16.56
CA ASP A 123 19.17 5.38 -17.79
C ASP A 123 19.14 4.12 -18.66
N LEU A 124 20.22 3.32 -18.64
CA LEU A 124 20.30 2.02 -19.34
C LEU A 124 19.13 1.06 -19.02
N PRO A 125 18.74 0.87 -17.74
CA PRO A 125 17.67 -0.06 -17.40
C PRO A 125 16.27 0.53 -17.47
N ARG A 126 16.06 1.76 -17.96
CA ARG A 126 14.72 2.35 -17.95
C ARG A 126 13.72 1.49 -18.71
N THR A 127 12.49 1.44 -18.19
CA THR A 127 11.39 0.78 -18.88
C THR A 127 11.09 1.47 -20.20
N ARG A 128 10.32 0.82 -21.08
CA ARG A 128 9.93 1.41 -22.37
C ARG A 128 9.17 2.73 -22.22
N GLU A 129 8.44 2.91 -21.12
CA GLU A 129 7.73 4.15 -20.76
C GLU A 129 8.66 5.24 -20.23
N GLY A 130 9.93 4.93 -19.99
CA GLY A 130 10.94 5.84 -19.46
C GLY A 130 11.04 5.86 -17.94
N TYR A 131 10.43 4.90 -17.23
CA TYR A 131 10.51 4.85 -15.77
C TYR A 131 11.86 4.34 -15.29
N TYR A 132 12.36 4.93 -14.21
CA TYR A 132 13.55 4.49 -13.52
C TYR A 132 13.21 3.34 -12.58
N HIS A 133 14.10 2.35 -12.46
CA HIS A 133 13.97 1.33 -11.45
C HIS A 133 14.24 1.90 -10.05
N TYR A 134 13.50 1.40 -9.06
CA TYR A 134 13.51 1.90 -7.69
C TYR A 134 13.57 0.73 -6.72
N THR A 135 14.36 0.84 -5.64
CA THR A 135 14.49 -0.24 -4.65
C THR A 135 13.17 -0.51 -3.92
N GLY A 136 12.48 0.57 -3.57
CA GLY A 136 11.44 0.60 -2.55
C GLY A 136 12.01 0.34 -1.16
N GLY A 137 11.17 -0.20 -0.27
CA GLY A 137 11.52 -0.56 1.10
C GLY A 137 11.17 0.49 2.14
N ILE A 138 11.29 0.11 3.41
CA ILE A 138 10.85 0.95 4.53
C ILE A 138 11.62 2.27 4.65
N GLU A 139 12.92 2.27 4.36
CA GLU A 139 13.74 3.49 4.38
C GLU A 139 13.30 4.50 3.32
N ALA A 140 12.96 4.02 2.11
CA ALA A 140 12.40 4.88 1.07
C ALA A 140 11.05 5.48 1.49
N ALA A 141 10.19 4.67 2.12
CA ALA A 141 8.91 5.13 2.65
C ALA A 141 9.08 6.16 3.77
N ILE A 142 10.03 5.96 4.68
CA ILE A 142 10.36 6.91 5.75
C ILE A 142 10.85 8.24 5.14
N LYS A 143 11.81 8.21 4.20
CA LYS A 143 12.35 9.44 3.61
C LYS A 143 11.30 10.26 2.89
N ARG A 144 10.43 9.61 2.11
CA ARG A 144 9.27 10.26 1.48
C ARG A 144 8.30 10.83 2.51
N THR A 145 7.99 10.06 3.55
CA THR A 145 7.09 10.50 4.61
C THR A 145 7.65 11.70 5.38
N MET A 146 8.97 11.75 5.61
CA MET A 146 9.63 12.90 6.24
C MET A 146 9.47 14.19 5.43
N ALA A 147 9.42 14.09 4.10
CA ALA A 147 9.13 15.20 3.20
C ALA A 147 7.64 15.59 3.22
N TYR A 148 6.73 14.63 3.35
CA TYR A 148 5.28 14.87 3.40
C TYR A 148 4.79 15.39 4.76
N ALA A 149 5.45 14.98 5.85
CA ALA A 149 5.00 15.19 7.22
C ALA A 149 4.71 16.65 7.62
N PRO A 150 5.44 17.68 7.13
CA PRO A 150 5.09 19.08 7.38
C PRO A 150 3.76 19.52 6.77
N TYR A 151 3.29 18.82 5.73
CA TYR A 151 2.17 19.25 4.90
C TYR A 151 0.89 18.44 5.15
N ALA A 152 0.96 17.29 5.83
CA ALA A 152 -0.16 16.39 6.07
C ALA A 152 -0.45 16.22 7.57
N ASP A 153 -1.73 16.14 7.95
CA ASP A 153 -2.14 15.87 9.33
C ASP A 153 -1.82 14.42 9.73
N LEU A 154 -2.14 13.48 8.85
CA LEU A 154 -1.84 12.06 9.01
C LEU A 154 -0.97 11.56 7.85
N VAL A 155 -0.15 10.53 8.13
CA VAL A 155 0.63 9.84 7.11
C VAL A 155 0.30 8.35 7.07
N TRP A 156 0.18 7.79 5.87
CA TRP A 156 -0.20 6.41 5.61
C TRP A 156 0.96 5.68 4.93
N LEU A 157 1.51 4.69 5.62
CA LEU A 157 2.40 3.68 5.04
C LEU A 157 1.57 2.54 4.43
N GLU A 158 1.62 2.36 3.11
CA GLU A 158 1.11 1.12 2.51
C GLU A 158 2.16 0.01 2.68
N THR A 159 1.74 -1.16 3.16
CA THR A 159 2.62 -2.30 3.45
C THR A 159 2.21 -3.54 2.63
N LYS A 160 3.18 -4.42 2.35
CA LYS A 160 2.93 -5.73 1.72
C LYS A 160 2.45 -6.82 2.67
N ALA A 161 2.67 -6.63 3.97
CA ALA A 161 2.37 -7.60 4.99
C ALA A 161 1.92 -6.90 6.29
N PRO A 162 1.14 -7.59 7.13
CA PRO A 162 0.75 -7.09 8.44
C PRO A 162 1.92 -7.23 9.44
N ASP A 163 2.91 -6.34 9.39
CA ASP A 163 4.11 -6.41 10.25
C ASP A 163 4.11 -5.27 11.30
N LEU A 164 3.89 -5.63 12.57
CA LEU A 164 3.87 -4.68 13.67
C LEU A 164 5.23 -4.04 13.94
N GLU A 165 6.34 -4.77 13.78
CA GLU A 165 7.68 -4.22 14.04
C GLU A 165 8.08 -3.24 12.93
N GLN A 166 7.74 -3.54 11.68
CA GLN A 166 7.90 -2.58 10.58
C GLN A 166 7.08 -1.30 10.84
N ALA A 167 5.82 -1.44 11.26
CA ALA A 167 4.96 -0.30 11.57
C ALA A 167 5.49 0.54 12.75
N ARG A 168 5.97 -0.12 13.81
CA ARG A 168 6.65 0.50 14.97
C ARG A 168 7.87 1.28 14.54
N TYR A 169 8.74 0.64 13.76
CA TYR A 169 9.97 1.25 13.27
C TYR A 169 9.67 2.52 12.46
N PHE A 170 8.74 2.43 11.50
CA PHE A 170 8.29 3.56 10.71
C PHE A 170 7.75 4.70 11.57
N ALA A 171 6.78 4.43 12.45
CA ALA A 171 6.14 5.45 13.27
C ALA A 171 7.14 6.16 14.20
N ARG A 172 8.02 5.39 14.85
CA ARG A 172 9.05 5.93 15.75
C ARG A 172 10.06 6.79 14.99
N LYS A 173 10.52 6.35 13.82
CA LYS A 173 11.44 7.12 12.98
C LYS A 173 10.86 8.47 12.58
N ILE A 174 9.61 8.52 12.12
CA ILE A 174 8.94 9.80 11.79
C ILE A 174 8.79 10.69 13.04
N ARG A 175 8.49 10.10 14.20
CA ARG A 175 8.32 10.82 15.46
C ARG A 175 9.59 11.38 16.07
N GLU A 176 10.77 10.88 15.70
CA GLU A 176 12.05 11.51 16.06
C GLU A 176 12.07 12.99 15.63
N LYS A 177 11.47 13.31 14.47
CA LYS A 177 11.35 14.69 13.96
C LYS A 177 9.97 15.31 14.20
N TYR A 178 8.90 14.51 14.16
CA TYR A 178 7.52 14.97 14.28
C TYR A 178 6.77 14.20 15.38
N PRO A 179 7.05 14.48 16.67
CA PRO A 179 6.58 13.65 17.79
C PRO A 179 5.06 13.53 17.89
N GLY A 180 4.33 14.56 17.46
CA GLY A 180 2.86 14.59 17.45
C GLY A 180 2.21 13.99 16.19
N LYS A 181 2.98 13.38 15.28
CA LYS A 181 2.41 12.88 14.01
C LYS A 181 1.44 11.73 14.25
N TRP A 182 0.31 11.79 13.55
CA TRP A 182 -0.70 10.74 13.48
C TRP A 182 -0.51 9.88 12.24
N PHE A 183 -0.83 8.60 12.37
CA PHE A 183 -0.63 7.61 11.32
C PHE A 183 -1.94 6.93 10.93
N VAL A 184 -1.96 6.45 9.70
CA VAL A 184 -3.02 5.60 9.15
C VAL A 184 -2.45 4.21 8.83
N TYR A 185 -3.19 3.16 9.18
CA TYR A 185 -2.84 1.79 8.83
C TYR A 185 -3.97 1.11 8.05
N ASN A 186 -3.65 0.52 6.90
CA ASN A 186 -4.56 -0.31 6.12
C ASN A 186 -4.40 -1.77 6.56
N LEU A 187 -5.39 -2.29 7.28
CA LEU A 187 -5.54 -3.70 7.63
C LEU A 187 -6.01 -4.48 6.40
N SER A 188 -5.12 -4.60 5.41
CA SER A 188 -5.49 -5.03 4.06
C SER A 188 -6.15 -6.42 4.06
N PRO A 189 -7.31 -6.58 3.41
CA PRO A 189 -7.93 -7.89 3.22
C PRO A 189 -7.18 -8.75 2.20
N SER A 190 -6.22 -8.19 1.47
CA SER A 190 -5.32 -8.95 0.59
C SER A 190 -4.27 -9.75 1.36
N PHE A 191 -4.07 -9.46 2.66
CA PHE A 191 -3.21 -10.26 3.52
C PHE A 191 -3.91 -11.57 3.88
N ASN A 192 -3.15 -12.67 3.87
CA ASN A 192 -3.67 -13.94 4.38
C ASN A 192 -3.49 -14.01 5.90
N TRP A 193 -4.34 -13.29 6.64
CA TRP A 193 -4.23 -13.12 8.09
C TRP A 193 -4.10 -14.43 8.87
N SER A 194 -4.76 -15.51 8.43
CA SER A 194 -4.69 -16.82 9.09
C SER A 194 -3.38 -17.59 8.81
N GLN A 195 -2.66 -17.26 7.74
CA GLN A 195 -1.38 -17.89 7.38
C GLN A 195 -0.16 -17.07 7.79
N HIS A 196 -0.34 -15.86 8.32
CA HIS A 196 0.75 -15.01 8.80
C HIS A 196 1.31 -15.41 10.17
N GLY A 197 0.86 -16.52 10.75
CA GLY A 197 1.40 -17.05 12.01
C GLY A 197 0.91 -16.32 13.26
N PHE A 198 -0.15 -15.51 13.16
CA PHE A 198 -0.78 -14.88 14.31
C PHE A 198 -1.61 -15.88 15.11
N SER A 199 -1.50 -15.81 16.44
CA SER A 199 -2.50 -16.42 17.32
C SER A 199 -3.78 -15.58 17.34
N ASP A 200 -4.88 -16.17 17.82
CA ASP A 200 -6.13 -15.44 18.05
C ASP A 200 -5.93 -14.24 18.99
N ALA A 201 -5.01 -14.33 19.95
CA ALA A 201 -4.66 -13.24 20.85
C ALA A 201 -3.96 -12.10 20.09
N ASP A 202 -3.04 -12.43 19.18
CA ASP A 202 -2.36 -11.44 18.35
C ASP A 202 -3.35 -10.73 17.43
N LEU A 203 -4.26 -11.47 16.77
CA LEU A 203 -5.30 -10.88 15.91
C LEU A 203 -6.22 -9.93 16.68
N LYS A 204 -6.64 -10.32 17.89
CA LYS A 204 -7.44 -9.46 18.77
C LYS A 204 -6.68 -8.19 19.19
N ASN A 205 -5.37 -8.30 19.37
CA ASN A 205 -4.52 -7.22 19.88
C ASN A 205 -3.92 -6.32 18.80
N PHE A 206 -3.87 -6.77 17.53
CA PHE A 206 -3.14 -6.12 16.44
C PHE A 206 -3.47 -4.63 16.31
N VAL A 207 -4.77 -4.28 16.32
CA VAL A 207 -5.23 -2.89 16.21
C VAL A 207 -4.84 -2.03 17.41
N TRP A 208 -4.79 -2.63 18.61
CA TRP A 208 -4.41 -1.94 19.84
C TRP A 208 -2.90 -1.73 19.91
N GLU A 209 -2.10 -2.69 19.43
CA GLU A 209 -0.65 -2.55 19.32
C GLU A 209 -0.27 -1.44 18.32
N LEU A 210 -0.97 -1.35 17.19
CA LEU A 210 -0.81 -0.22 16.25
C LEU A 210 -1.24 1.11 16.90
N ALA A 211 -2.34 1.14 17.64
CA ALA A 211 -2.83 2.37 18.26
C ALA A 211 -1.81 2.95 19.27
N LYS A 212 -1.10 2.10 20.02
CA LYS A 212 -0.01 2.53 20.92
C LYS A 212 1.12 3.27 20.19
N GLU A 213 1.37 2.93 18.93
CA GLU A 213 2.37 3.57 18.08
C GLU A 213 1.83 4.78 17.31
N GLY A 214 0.56 5.17 17.53
CA GLY A 214 -0.02 6.37 16.94
C GLY A 214 -0.80 6.19 15.65
N PHE A 215 -1.09 4.95 15.26
CA PHE A 215 -2.00 4.65 14.17
C PHE A 215 -3.44 4.88 14.63
N VAL A 216 -3.85 6.16 14.63
CA VAL A 216 -5.13 6.64 15.16
C VAL A 216 -6.30 6.38 14.21
N LEU A 217 -6.01 6.17 12.92
CA LEU A 217 -6.98 5.75 11.93
C LEU A 217 -6.55 4.39 11.37
N GLN A 218 -7.40 3.39 11.53
CA GLN A 218 -7.17 2.05 11.02
C GLN A 218 -8.41 1.60 10.24
N LEU A 219 -8.20 0.97 9.09
CA LEU A 219 -9.30 0.60 8.20
C LEU A 219 -9.04 -0.73 7.53
N ILE A 220 -10.11 -1.46 7.21
CA ILE A 220 -10.08 -2.61 6.30
C ILE A 220 -10.71 -2.14 4.99
N SER A 221 -9.87 -1.85 4.01
CA SER A 221 -10.26 -1.16 2.75
C SER A 221 -11.44 -1.81 2.02
N LEU A 222 -11.51 -3.14 1.96
CA LEU A 222 -12.54 -3.89 1.21
C LEU A 222 -13.44 -4.78 2.09
N ALA A 223 -13.54 -4.51 3.40
CA ALA A 223 -14.37 -5.33 4.30
C ALA A 223 -15.84 -5.38 3.86
N GLY A 224 -16.40 -4.26 3.39
CA GLY A 224 -17.78 -4.20 2.88
C GLY A 224 -17.98 -5.06 1.64
N LEU A 225 -17.02 -5.10 0.72
CA LEU A 225 -17.06 -5.95 -0.47
C LEU A 225 -17.08 -7.43 -0.08
N HIS A 226 -16.12 -7.85 0.77
CA HIS A 226 -15.98 -9.26 1.15
C HIS A 226 -17.14 -9.76 2.02
N SER A 227 -17.63 -8.94 2.96
CA SER A 227 -18.79 -9.29 3.80
C SER A 227 -20.07 -9.42 2.97
N ASN A 228 -20.31 -8.53 2.00
CA ASN A 228 -21.45 -8.65 1.09
C ASN A 228 -21.34 -9.86 0.16
N ALA A 229 -20.13 -10.13 -0.36
CA ALA A 229 -19.90 -11.26 -1.25
C ALA A 229 -20.12 -12.60 -0.55
N VAL A 230 -19.59 -12.78 0.68
CA VAL A 230 -19.72 -14.05 1.41
C VAL A 230 -21.17 -14.34 1.77
N VAL A 231 -21.92 -13.37 2.30
CA VAL A 231 -23.33 -13.58 2.66
C VAL A 231 -24.20 -13.87 1.44
N THR A 232 -23.95 -13.17 0.32
CA THR A 232 -24.70 -13.37 -0.92
C THR A 232 -24.42 -14.73 -1.53
N ALA A 233 -23.15 -15.15 -1.57
CA ALA A 233 -22.75 -16.44 -2.12
C ALA A 233 -23.31 -17.62 -1.30
N GLU A 234 -23.22 -17.55 0.02
CA GLU A 234 -23.73 -18.59 0.91
C GLU A 234 -25.26 -18.68 0.84
N LEU A 235 -25.95 -17.54 0.90
CA LEU A 235 -27.41 -17.51 0.78
C LEU A 235 -27.87 -18.08 -0.56
N ALA A 236 -27.26 -17.67 -1.68
CA ALA A 236 -27.64 -18.17 -3.00
C ALA A 236 -27.42 -19.69 -3.13
N ALA A 237 -26.30 -20.20 -2.62
CA ALA A 237 -25.98 -21.63 -2.65
C ALA A 237 -27.01 -22.45 -1.86
N ARG A 238 -27.36 -22.03 -0.63
CA ARG A 238 -28.32 -22.74 0.22
C ARG A 238 -29.75 -22.54 -0.24
N TYR A 239 -30.12 -21.34 -0.69
CA TYR A 239 -31.48 -21.06 -1.15
C TYR A 239 -31.89 -21.94 -2.34
N LYS A 240 -30.95 -22.25 -3.24
CA LYS A 240 -31.18 -23.19 -4.36
C LYS A 240 -31.67 -24.57 -3.91
N THR A 241 -31.23 -25.06 -2.75
CA THR A 241 -31.54 -26.41 -2.24
C THR A 241 -32.53 -26.44 -1.08
N GLU A 242 -32.54 -25.40 -0.25
CA GLU A 242 -33.31 -25.31 1.00
C GLU A 242 -34.47 -24.30 0.93
N GLY A 243 -34.53 -23.47 -0.12
CA GLY A 243 -35.54 -22.42 -0.26
C GLY A 243 -35.57 -21.46 0.93
N MET A 244 -36.78 -21.14 1.42
CA MET A 244 -36.98 -20.16 2.49
C MET A 244 -36.30 -20.53 3.82
N LEU A 245 -35.99 -21.81 4.07
CA LEU A 245 -35.26 -22.21 5.26
C LEU A 245 -33.87 -21.53 5.31
N ALA A 246 -33.18 -21.42 4.17
CA ALA A 246 -31.88 -20.74 4.10
C ALA A 246 -31.98 -19.27 4.51
N TYR A 247 -33.02 -18.56 4.07
CA TYR A 247 -33.26 -17.16 4.44
C TYR A 247 -33.58 -17.01 5.93
N VAL A 248 -34.45 -17.87 6.47
CA VAL A 248 -34.83 -17.81 7.90
C VAL A 248 -33.62 -18.09 8.80
N GLU A 249 -32.78 -19.07 8.48
CA GLU A 249 -31.61 -19.44 9.29
C GLU A 249 -30.46 -18.42 9.17
N LEU A 250 -30.08 -18.04 7.96
CA LEU A 250 -28.91 -17.19 7.73
C LEU A 250 -29.17 -15.71 8.01
N ILE A 251 -30.37 -15.22 7.69
CA ILE A 251 -30.70 -13.80 7.73
C ILE A 251 -31.65 -13.51 8.89
N GLN A 252 -32.92 -13.90 8.78
CA GLN A 252 -33.97 -13.40 9.67
C GLN A 252 -33.74 -13.78 11.15
N ARG A 253 -33.39 -15.04 11.44
CA ARG A 253 -33.09 -15.47 12.82
C ARG A 253 -31.83 -14.79 13.34
N LYS A 254 -30.81 -14.60 12.48
CA LYS A 254 -29.57 -13.92 12.87
C LYS A 254 -29.80 -12.45 13.18
N GLU A 255 -30.57 -11.76 12.35
CA GLU A 255 -31.01 -10.38 12.60
C GLU A 255 -31.74 -10.25 13.93
N LYS A 256 -32.64 -11.19 14.24
CA LYS A 256 -33.35 -11.23 15.53
C LYS A 256 -32.39 -11.51 16.71
N GLU A 257 -31.45 -12.43 16.56
CA GLU A 257 -30.46 -12.80 17.59
C GLU A 257 -29.56 -11.61 17.95
N ILE A 258 -29.06 -10.88 16.96
CA ILE A 258 -28.12 -9.76 17.16
C ILE A 258 -28.83 -8.42 17.38
N GLY A 259 -30.17 -8.38 17.25
CA GLY A 259 -30.95 -7.14 17.36
C GLY A 259 -30.72 -6.16 16.22
N CYS A 260 -30.56 -6.65 14.98
CA CYS A 260 -30.43 -5.82 13.78
C CYS A 260 -31.69 -4.97 13.58
N ASP A 261 -31.54 -3.66 13.45
CA ASP A 261 -32.64 -2.70 13.29
C ASP A 261 -33.38 -2.84 11.95
N VAL A 262 -32.67 -3.30 10.92
CA VAL A 262 -33.21 -3.59 9.58
C VAL A 262 -34.26 -4.71 9.58
N LEU A 263 -34.32 -5.57 10.61
CA LEU A 263 -35.36 -6.60 10.73
C LEU A 263 -36.77 -5.97 10.63
N THR A 264 -36.93 -4.79 11.24
CA THR A 264 -38.11 -3.91 11.08
C THR A 264 -37.81 -2.84 10.01
N HIS A 265 -37.72 -3.28 8.76
CA HIS A 265 -37.31 -2.46 7.60
C HIS A 265 -38.21 -1.25 7.30
N GLN A 266 -39.51 -1.29 7.58
CA GLN A 266 -40.42 -0.13 7.49
C GLN A 266 -40.08 0.92 8.55
N LYS A 267 -39.86 0.49 9.80
CA LYS A 267 -39.42 1.40 10.86
C LYS A 267 -38.04 1.98 10.53
N TRP A 268 -37.08 1.14 10.14
CA TRP A 268 -35.70 1.53 9.82
C TRP A 268 -35.63 2.52 8.66
N SER A 269 -36.39 2.28 7.58
CA SER A 269 -36.45 3.17 6.41
C SER A 269 -37.14 4.52 6.69
N GLY A 270 -37.72 4.69 7.88
CA GLY A 270 -38.34 5.95 8.30
C GLY A 270 -39.80 6.10 7.88
N ALA A 271 -40.52 5.01 7.58
CA ALA A 271 -41.94 5.11 7.22
C ALA A 271 -42.78 5.81 8.31
N ASN A 272 -42.48 5.57 9.59
CA ASN A 272 -43.09 6.30 10.72
C ASN A 272 -42.83 7.82 10.69
N TYR A 273 -41.65 8.24 10.22
CA TYR A 273 -41.29 9.65 10.12
C TYR A 273 -42.11 10.34 9.03
N ILE A 274 -42.24 9.69 7.87
CA ILE A 274 -43.07 10.19 6.76
C ILE A 274 -44.55 10.18 7.13
N ASP A 275 -45.07 9.12 7.77
CA ASP A 275 -46.46 9.05 8.22
C ASP A 275 -46.81 10.21 9.16
N ARG A 276 -45.88 10.62 10.04
CA ARG A 276 -46.07 11.78 10.93
C ARG A 276 -46.09 13.11 10.16
N ILE A 277 -45.22 13.28 9.16
CA ILE A 277 -45.24 14.46 8.29
C ILE A 277 -46.58 14.54 7.56
N LEU A 278 -47.01 13.44 6.94
CA LEU A 278 -48.27 13.38 6.19
C LEU A 278 -49.48 13.65 7.08
N SER A 279 -49.54 13.05 8.27
CA SER A 279 -50.60 13.30 9.24
C SER A 279 -50.65 14.77 9.68
N THR A 280 -49.50 15.39 9.91
CA THR A 280 -49.41 16.81 10.30
C THR A 280 -49.90 17.73 9.18
N VAL A 281 -49.44 17.51 7.94
CA VAL A 281 -49.85 18.33 6.77
C VAL A 281 -51.33 18.11 6.43
N SER A 282 -51.81 16.88 6.58
CA SER A 282 -53.20 16.52 6.25
C SER A 282 -54.18 16.81 7.39
N SER A 283 -53.76 17.51 8.46
CA SER A 283 -54.57 17.77 9.66
C SER A 283 -55.24 16.51 10.23
N GLY A 284 -54.57 15.36 10.18
CA GLY A 284 -55.10 14.07 10.62
C GLY A 284 -56.11 13.41 9.67
N SER A 285 -56.38 13.98 8.48
CA SER A 285 -57.39 13.49 7.51
C SER A 285 -56.81 12.61 6.39
N SER A 286 -55.65 11.98 6.59
CA SER A 286 -55.05 11.12 5.56
C SER A 286 -55.46 9.65 5.70
N SER A 287 -56.07 9.09 4.64
CA SER A 287 -56.35 7.65 4.48
C SER A 287 -55.13 6.83 4.00
N THR A 288 -53.93 7.42 3.96
CA THR A 288 -52.72 6.84 3.33
C THR A 288 -51.61 6.49 4.31
N SER A 289 -51.91 6.24 5.59
CA SER A 289 -50.88 5.77 6.55
C SER A 289 -50.31 4.44 6.10
N ALA A 290 -49.01 4.37 5.87
CA ALA A 290 -48.34 3.14 5.43
C ALA A 290 -48.24 2.11 6.56
N ILE A 291 -48.28 2.55 7.82
CA ILE A 291 -48.18 1.70 9.03
C ILE A 291 -49.56 1.64 9.71
N GLY A 292 -50.50 0.97 9.05
CA GLY A 292 -51.79 0.60 9.66
C GLY A 292 -51.67 -0.61 10.60
N LYS A 293 -52.80 -1.03 11.20
CA LYS A 293 -52.91 -2.26 12.03
C LYS A 293 -52.41 -3.53 11.34
N ASP A 294 -52.34 -3.53 10.01
CA ASP A 294 -51.99 -4.68 9.18
C ASP A 294 -50.50 -4.72 8.79
N SER A 295 -49.63 -3.95 9.46
CA SER A 295 -48.19 -4.02 9.22
C SER A 295 -47.65 -5.42 9.53
N THR A 296 -46.98 -6.03 8.55
CA THR A 296 -46.34 -7.34 8.67
C THR A 296 -45.18 -7.35 9.68
N GLU A 297 -44.73 -6.19 10.17
CA GLU A 297 -43.69 -6.11 11.19
C GLU A 297 -44.17 -6.48 12.59
N HIS A 298 -45.48 -6.48 12.84
CA HIS A 298 -46.04 -6.84 14.15
C HIS A 298 -45.81 -8.32 14.53
N THR A 299 -45.30 -9.14 13.61
CA THR A 299 -45.00 -10.56 13.84
C THR A 299 -43.55 -10.84 14.24
N PHE A 300 -42.68 -9.83 14.29
CA PHE A 300 -41.26 -9.99 14.64
C PHE A 300 -40.97 -9.86 16.13
#